data_AF-A0A2D7DEY3-F1
#
_entry.id   AF-A0A2D7DEY3-F1
#
_cell.length_a   1.000
_cell.length_b   1.000
_cell.length_c   1.000
_cell.angle_alpha   90.00
_cell.angle_beta   90.00
_cell.angle_gamma   90.00
#
_symmetry.space_group_name_H-M   'P 1'
#
loop_
_entity.id
_entity.type
_entity.pdbx_description
1 polymer ?
#
loop_
_entity_poly.entity_id
_entity_poly.type
_entity_poly.pdbx_seq_one_letter_code
_entity_poly.pdbx_strand_id
1 'polypeptide(L)'
;MAVFRKLGSYSRFVGKLNGILKLMKGLDSESTILIPDEIENTVDRFPDKTAFIFEGRHLSFAAFEQLANRVANWGLEQDLKQGDAIALVMENCP
;
A
#
# COMPACT_ATOMS: atom_id res chain seq x y z
N MET A 1 45.07 3.15 9.84
CA MET A 1 44.16 2.00 10.10
C MET A 1 42.73 2.41 10.54
N ALA A 2 42.20 3.57 10.14
CA ALA A 2 40.81 3.99 10.51
C ALA A 2 39.85 4.03 9.30
N VAL A 3 40.38 4.22 8.08
CA VAL A 3 39.61 4.32 6.83
C VAL A 3 38.96 2.99 6.44
N PHE A 4 39.67 1.87 6.62
CA PHE A 4 39.18 0.53 6.30
C PHE A 4 37.99 0.07 7.17
N ARG A 5 37.88 0.55 8.43
CA ARG A 5 36.74 0.23 9.32
C ARG A 5 35.45 0.97 8.91
N LYS A 6 35.57 2.12 8.23
CA LYS A 6 34.43 2.89 7.69
C LYS A 6 33.88 2.25 6.40
N LEU A 7 34.75 1.65 5.58
CA LEU A 7 34.39 0.96 4.34
C LEU A 7 33.47 -0.25 4.56
N GLY A 8 33.73 -1.05 5.61
CA GLY A 8 32.91 -2.22 5.94
C GLY A 8 31.49 -1.90 6.47
N SER A 9 31.22 -0.64 6.80
CA SER A 9 29.86 -0.17 7.09
C SER A 9 29.12 0.22 5.80
N TYR A 10 29.83 0.80 4.83
CA TYR A 10 29.28 1.19 3.54
C TYR A 10 28.87 -0.02 2.70
N SER A 11 29.64 -1.12 2.72
CA SER A 11 29.29 -2.33 1.98
C SER A 11 27.98 -2.96 2.46
N ARG A 12 27.73 -2.97 3.77
CA ARG A 12 26.45 -3.44 4.34
C ARG A 12 25.29 -2.51 4.02
N PHE A 13 25.52 -1.20 4.02
CA PHE A 13 24.52 -0.22 3.60
C PHE A 13 24.12 -0.40 2.15
N VAL A 14 25.10 -0.48 1.24
CA VAL A 14 24.87 -0.71 -0.20
C VAL A 14 24.19 -2.06 -0.44
N GLY A 15 24.58 -3.11 0.28
CA GLY A 15 23.92 -4.42 0.20
C GLY A 15 22.45 -4.38 0.61
N LYS A 16 22.10 -3.68 1.70
CA LYS A 16 20.71 -3.45 2.11
C LYS A 16 19.95 -2.61 1.08
N LEU A 17 20.57 -1.56 0.56
CA LEU A 17 19.99 -0.71 -0.47
C LEU A 17 19.65 -1.52 -1.72
N ASN A 18 20.53 -2.42 -2.15
CA ASN A 18 20.27 -3.32 -3.26
C ASN A 18 19.10 -4.28 -3.01
N GLY A 19 18.91 -4.74 -1.76
CA GLY A 19 17.75 -5.53 -1.39
C GLY A 19 16.45 -4.73 -1.52
N ILE A 20 16.44 -3.49 -1.03
CA ILE A 20 15.30 -2.56 -1.15
C ILE A 20 15.01 -2.25 -2.62
N LEU A 21 16.03 -1.91 -3.42
CA LEU A 21 15.87 -1.64 -4.85
C LEU A 21 15.33 -2.86 -5.61
N LYS A 22 15.72 -4.08 -5.23
CA LYS A 22 15.14 -5.31 -5.81
C LYS A 22 13.68 -5.50 -5.44
N LEU A 23 13.29 -5.17 -4.20
CA LEU A 23 11.89 -5.22 -3.76
C LEU A 23 11.03 -4.21 -4.54
N MET A 24 11.58 -3.02 -4.78
CA MET A 24 10.91 -1.94 -5.53
C MET A 24 10.89 -2.16 -7.04
N LYS A 25 11.61 -3.16 -7.57
CA LYS A 25 11.67 -3.41 -9.02
C LYS A 25 10.32 -3.86 -9.60
N GLY A 26 9.38 -4.31 -8.78
CA GLY A 26 8.00 -4.60 -9.17
C GLY A 26 7.04 -3.40 -9.08
N LEU A 27 7.54 -2.24 -8.65
CA LEU A 27 6.81 -0.97 -8.58
C LEU A 27 7.33 -0.05 -9.69
N ASP A 28 7.26 -0.50 -10.92
CA ASP A 28 7.47 0.36 -12.09
C ASP A 28 6.12 0.83 -12.65
N SER A 29 6.16 1.88 -13.46
CA SER A 29 4.95 2.43 -14.10
C SER A 29 4.28 1.45 -15.08
N GLU A 30 4.99 0.37 -15.43
CA GLU A 30 4.56 -0.67 -16.36
C GLU A 30 4.06 -1.92 -15.62
N SER A 31 3.99 -1.86 -14.29
CA SER A 31 3.58 -3.00 -13.48
C SER A 31 2.14 -3.35 -13.78
N THR A 32 1.90 -4.63 -14.04
CA THR A 32 0.56 -5.18 -14.20
C THR A 32 -0.17 -5.35 -12.87
N ILE A 33 0.53 -5.20 -11.74
CA ILE A 33 -0.04 -5.29 -10.39
C ILE A 33 -0.28 -3.88 -9.89
N LEU A 34 -1.54 -3.55 -9.60
CA LEU A 34 -1.98 -2.26 -9.11
C LEU A 34 -1.97 -2.23 -7.58
N ILE A 35 -2.06 -1.03 -7.01
CA ILE A 35 -2.17 -0.85 -5.56
C ILE A 35 -3.41 -1.56 -4.97
N PRO A 36 -4.61 -1.51 -5.60
CA PRO A 36 -5.77 -2.29 -5.14
C PRO A 36 -5.50 -3.79 -5.08
N ASP A 37 -4.79 -4.36 -6.06
CA ASP A 37 -4.48 -5.81 -6.08
C ASP A 37 -3.65 -6.22 -4.85
N GLU A 38 -2.65 -5.42 -4.46
CA GLU A 38 -1.86 -5.69 -3.25
C GLU A 38 -2.65 -5.50 -1.95
N ILE A 39 -3.63 -4.59 -1.96
CA ILE A 39 -4.57 -4.40 -0.84
C ILE A 39 -5.47 -5.64 -0.72
N GLU A 40 -6.08 -6.09 -1.82
CA GLU A 40 -6.91 -7.30 -1.86
C GLU A 40 -6.12 -8.53 -1.39
N ASN A 41 -4.90 -8.72 -1.88
CA ASN A 41 -4.00 -9.78 -1.41
C ASN A 41 -3.75 -9.72 0.10
N THR A 42 -3.69 -8.52 0.68
CA THR A 42 -3.52 -8.34 2.14
C THR A 42 -4.80 -8.65 2.89
N VAL A 43 -5.95 -8.22 2.37
CA VAL A 43 -7.28 -8.52 2.93
C VAL A 43 -7.51 -10.03 2.97
N ASP A 44 -7.23 -10.74 1.88
CA ASP A 44 -7.38 -12.19 1.78
C ASP A 44 -6.50 -12.94 2.80
N ARG A 45 -5.28 -12.46 3.01
CA ARG A 45 -4.34 -13.08 3.95
C ARG A 45 -4.68 -12.81 5.41
N PHE A 46 -5.27 -11.64 5.71
CA PHE A 46 -5.45 -11.15 7.07
C PHE A 46 -6.82 -10.51 7.33
N PRO A 47 -7.94 -11.18 7.00
CA PRO A 47 -9.26 -10.55 7.00
C PRO A 47 -9.70 -10.04 8.38
N ASP A 48 -9.34 -10.79 9.44
CA ASP A 48 -9.72 -10.49 10.82
C ASP A 48 -8.74 -9.54 11.53
N LYS A 49 -7.62 -9.19 10.90
CA LYS A 49 -6.65 -8.25 11.50
C LYS A 49 -7.17 -6.83 11.40
N THR A 50 -6.83 -6.00 12.38
CA THR A 50 -7.14 -4.57 12.36
C THR A 50 -6.36 -3.86 11.27
N ALA A 51 -7.08 -3.23 10.34
CA ALA A 51 -6.54 -2.33 9.31
C ALA A 51 -6.43 -0.89 9.84
N PHE A 52 -7.48 -0.41 10.53
CA PHE A 52 -7.53 0.97 11.06
C PHE A 52 -7.89 1.00 12.55
N ILE A 53 -7.24 1.90 13.28
CA ILE A 53 -7.57 2.24 14.66
C ILE A 53 -7.89 3.73 14.68
N PHE A 54 -9.14 4.08 15.00
CA PHE A 54 -9.59 5.47 15.01
C PHE A 54 -10.59 5.69 16.14
N GLU A 55 -10.35 6.69 16.98
CA GLU A 55 -11.22 7.05 18.13
C GLU A 55 -11.64 5.84 19.01
N GLY A 56 -10.69 4.95 19.31
CA GLY A 56 -10.95 3.75 20.12
C GLY A 56 -11.73 2.64 19.40
N ARG A 57 -12.05 2.82 18.13
CA ARG A 57 -12.64 1.79 17.26
C ARG A 57 -11.56 1.10 16.46
N HIS A 58 -11.80 -0.18 16.19
CA HIS A 58 -10.94 -1.03 15.38
C HIS A 58 -11.73 -1.49 14.16
N LEU A 59 -11.21 -1.22 12.97
CA LEU A 59 -11.77 -1.70 11.70
C LEU A 59 -10.89 -2.82 11.17
N SER A 60 -11.47 -3.99 10.87
CA SER A 60 -10.71 -5.10 10.27
C SER A 60 -10.48 -4.88 8.78
N PHE A 61 -9.52 -5.61 8.20
CA PHE A 61 -9.31 -5.60 6.75
C PHE A 61 -10.56 -6.03 5.98
N ALA A 62 -11.28 -7.05 6.44
CA ALA A 62 -12.54 -7.46 5.81
C ALA A 62 -13.62 -6.38 5.86
N ALA A 63 -13.73 -5.64 6.98
CA ALA A 63 -14.70 -4.55 7.11
C ALA A 63 -14.31 -3.34 6.23
N PHE A 64 -13.02 -3.03 6.15
CA PHE A 64 -12.49 -2.03 5.24
C PHE A 64 -12.82 -2.37 3.77
N GLU A 65 -12.57 -3.60 3.35
CA GLU A 65 -12.86 -4.07 1.99
C GLU A 65 -14.34 -3.92 1.62
N GLN A 66 -15.25 -4.24 2.55
CA GLN A 66 -16.69 -4.04 2.35
C GLN A 66 -17.06 -2.55 2.18
N LEU A 67 -16.41 -1.64 2.91
CA LEU A 67 -16.63 -0.20 2.77
C LEU A 67 -16.06 0.32 1.45
N ALA A 68 -14.85 -0.09 1.08
CA ALA A 68 -14.20 0.25 -0.18
C ALA A 68 -15.08 -0.20 -1.37
N ASN A 69 -15.56 -1.44 -1.36
CA ASN A 69 -16.45 -1.96 -2.40
C ASN A 69 -17.80 -1.23 -2.49
N ARG A 70 -18.32 -0.70 -1.37
CA ARG A 70 -19.53 0.15 -1.42
C ARG A 70 -19.27 1.43 -2.20
N VAL A 71 -18.14 2.08 -1.96
CA VAL A 71 -17.74 3.31 -2.68
C VAL A 71 -17.43 2.99 -4.14
N ALA A 72 -16.75 1.87 -4.42
CA ALA A 72 -16.45 1.43 -5.78
C ALA A 72 -17.72 1.18 -6.60
N ASN A 73 -18.71 0.48 -6.03
CA ASN A 73 -20.00 0.24 -6.70
C ASN A 73 -20.76 1.55 -6.97
N TRP A 74 -20.78 2.49 -6.02
CA TRP A 74 -21.31 3.83 -6.28
C TRP A 74 -20.56 4.51 -7.44
N GLY A 75 -19.24 4.38 -7.50
CA GLY A 75 -18.45 4.95 -8.58
C GLY A 75 -18.78 4.36 -9.95
N LEU A 76 -18.99 3.05 -10.03
CA LEU A 76 -19.47 2.38 -11.24
C LEU A 76 -20.86 2.88 -11.66
N GLU A 77 -21.77 3.13 -10.71
CA GLU A 77 -23.09 3.72 -10.98
C GLU A 77 -22.99 5.16 -11.52
N GLN A 78 -21.92 5.89 -11.22
CA GLN A 78 -21.63 7.21 -11.78
C GLN A 78 -20.91 7.15 -13.15
N ASP A 79 -20.77 5.97 -13.76
CA ASP A 79 -20.05 5.72 -15.03
C ASP A 79 -18.56 6.10 -14.98
N LEU A 80 -17.94 6.06 -13.79
CA LEU A 80 -16.51 6.30 -13.63
C LEU A 80 -15.68 5.18 -14.27
N LYS A 81 -14.63 5.57 -14.99
CA LYS A 81 -13.75 4.71 -15.78
C LYS A 81 -12.29 4.90 -15.41
N GLN A 82 -11.47 3.95 -15.83
CA GLN A 82 -10.03 4.06 -15.71
C GLN A 82 -9.54 5.34 -16.40
N GLY A 83 -8.76 6.15 -15.67
CA GLY A 83 -8.24 7.43 -16.13
C GLY A 83 -9.07 8.64 -15.69
N ASP A 84 -10.29 8.43 -15.17
CA ASP A 84 -11.08 9.50 -14.58
C ASP A 84 -10.45 10.00 -13.27
N ALA A 85 -10.56 11.30 -13.03
CA ALA A 85 -10.05 11.95 -11.84
C ALA A 85 -11.21 12.37 -10.92
N ILE A 86 -11.10 12.04 -9.64
CA ILE A 86 -12.09 12.37 -8.61
C ILE A 86 -11.41 13.25 -7.56
N ALA A 87 -12.02 14.39 -7.25
CA ALA A 87 -11.56 15.22 -6.14
C ALA A 87 -12.07 14.65 -4.81
N LEU A 88 -11.15 14.36 -3.88
CA LEU A 88 -11.48 13.89 -2.54
C LEU A 88 -11.14 14.97 -1.53
N VAL A 89 -12.17 15.47 -0.82
CA VAL A 89 -12.01 16.42 0.28
C VAL A 89 -12.61 15.77 1.52
N MET A 90 -11.74 15.33 2.42
CA MET A 90 -12.14 14.64 3.64
C MET A 90 -11.14 14.91 4.77
N GLU A 91 -11.60 14.69 5.99
CA GLU A 91 -10.74 14.67 7.17
C GLU A 91 -9.95 13.37 7.24
N ASN A 92 -8.97 13.28 8.15
CA ASN A 92 -8.21 12.05 8.37
C ASN A 92 -9.01 11.06 9.22
N CYS A 93 -10.08 10.50 8.65
CA CYS A 93 -10.94 9.48 9.25
C CYS A 93 -11.11 8.28 8.30
N PRO A 94 -11.15 7.03 8.82
CA PRO A 94 -11.49 5.85 8.03
C PRO A 94 -12.94 5.82 7.55
#